data_AF-A0A2X1QL75-F1
#
_entry.id   AF-A0A2X1QL75-F1
#
_cell.length_a   1.000
_cell.length_b   1.000
_cell.length_c   1.000
_cell.angle_alpha   90.00
_cell.angle_beta   90.00
_cell.angle_gamma   90.00
#
_symmetry.space_group_name_H-M   'P 1'
#
loop_
_entity.id
_entity.type
_entity.pdbx_description
1 polymer ?
#
loop_
_entity_poly.entity_id
_entity_poly.type
_entity_poly.pdbx_seq_one_letter_code
_entity_poly.pdbx_strand_id
1 'polypeptide(L)' 'MRDILPVVVDGLWRQGAKNLAVSLVSAEGQPLPAWTPAAHIDLHLPCGLIRQYP' A
#
# COMPACT_ATOMS: atom_id res chain seq x y z
N MET A 1 16.97 -6.07 -7.19
CA MET A 1 16.19 -6.65 -6.07
C MET A 1 14.93 -5.80 -5.96
N ARG A 2 13.74 -6.39 -5.83
CA ARG A 2 12.55 -5.61 -5.45
C ARG A 2 12.57 -5.54 -3.93
N ASP A 3 12.74 -4.35 -3.37
CA ASP A 3 12.79 -4.17 -1.93
C ASP A 3 11.37 -4.25 -1.36
N ILE A 4 11.15 -5.15 -0.41
CA ILE A 4 9.90 -5.26 0.33
C ILE A 4 9.96 -4.25 1.47
N LEU A 5 9.02 -3.30 1.48
CA LEU A 5 8.92 -2.27 2.51
C LEU A 5 7.84 -2.64 3.52
N PRO A 6 8.15 -2.74 4.82
CA PRO A 6 7.13 -2.91 5.85
C PRO A 6 6.32 -1.61 5.99
N VAL A 7 5.01 -1.73 5.87
CA VAL A 7 4.07 -0.60 5.99
C VAL A 7 2.97 -0.92 6.99
N VAL A 8 2.38 0.13 7.56
CA VAL A 8 1.20 0.05 8.41
C VAL A 8 0.06 0.86 7.81
N VAL A 9 -1.17 0.49 8.15
CA VAL A 9 -2.37 1.24 7.78
C VAL A 9 -2.53 2.41 8.76
N ASP A 10 -2.38 3.63 8.25
CA ASP A 10 -2.59 4.86 9.02
C ASP A 10 -4.02 5.40 8.90
N GLY A 11 -4.73 5.01 7.83
CA GLY A 11 -6.09 5.46 7.60
C GLY A 11 -6.90 4.55 6.69
N LEU A 12 -8.22 4.58 6.87
CA LEU A 12 -9.14 3.68 6.19
C LEU A 12 -10.51 4.36 6.03
N TRP A 13 -11.00 4.45 4.78
CA TRP A 13 -12.25 5.15 4.46
C TRP A 13 -13.13 4.34 3.52
N ARG A 14 -14.42 4.29 3.81
CA ARG A 14 -15.42 3.71 2.91
C ARG A 14 -15.65 4.64 1.72
N GLN A 15 -15.52 4.10 0.51
CA GLN A 15 -15.76 4.84 -0.74
C GLN A 15 -16.94 4.22 -1.51
N GLY A 16 -18.14 4.33 -0.94
CA GLY A 16 -19.34 3.68 -1.45
C GLY A 16 -19.54 2.26 -0.89
N ALA A 17 -20.42 1.49 -1.52
CA ALA A 17 -20.91 0.23 -0.94
C ALA A 17 -19.84 -0.87 -0.83
N LYS A 18 -18.92 -0.95 -1.80
CA LYS A 18 -17.98 -2.08 -1.94
C LYS A 18 -16.53 -1.63 -2.17
N ASN A 19 -16.19 -0.38 -1.84
CA ASN A 19 -14.84 0.12 -2.04
C ASN A 19 -14.32 0.74 -0.73
N LEU A 20 -13.00 0.66 -0.59
CA LEU A 20 -12.27 1.14 0.56
C LEU A 20 -11.01 1.85 0.07
N ALA A 21 -10.78 3.06 0.56
CA ALA A 21 -9.49 3.72 0.45
C ALA A 21 -8.66 3.39 1.70
N VAL A 22 -7.37 3.13 1.50
CA VAL A 22 -6.43 2.78 2.56
C VAL A 22 -5.21 3.69 2.41
N SER A 23 -4.79 4.32 3.51
CA SER A 23 -3.54 5.07 3.59
C SER A 23 -2.47 4.17 4.21
N LEU A 24 -1.32 4.06 3.54
CA LEU A 24 -0.18 3.27 3.98
C LEU A 24 1.00 4.20 4.27
N VAL A 25 1.66 3.95 5.40
CA VAL A 25 2.88 4.67 5.81
C VAL A 25 3.96 3.67 6.19
N SER A 26 5.23 4.10 6.18
CA SER A 26 6.33 3.26 6.64
C SER A 26 6.11 2.83 8.09
N ALA A 27 6.27 1.54 8.36
CA ALA A 27 6.25 1.01 9.72
C ALA A 27 7.41 1.55 10.58
N GLU A 28 8.46 2.04 9.93
CA GLU A 28 9.70 2.52 10.55
C GLU A 28 9.74 4.06 10.66
N GLY A 29 8.68 4.76 10.23
CA GLY A 29 8.59 6.22 10.28
C GLY A 29 9.40 6.97 9.22
N GLN A 30 10.04 6.25 8.28
CA GLN A 30 10.83 6.84 7.20
C GLN A 30 9.93 7.26 6.02
N PRO A 31 10.31 8.26 5.22
CA PRO A 31 9.61 8.57 3.98
C PRO A 31 9.60 7.37 3.01
N LEU A 32 8.46 7.11 2.37
CA LEU A 32 8.37 6.13 1.29
C LEU A 32 9.03 6.69 0.01
N PRO A 33 9.51 5.82 -0.91
CA PRO A 33 10.08 6.27 -2.17
C PRO A 33 9.11 7.13 -2.98
N ALA A 34 9.64 8.15 -3.65
CA ALA A 34 8.86 8.94 -4.58
C ALA A 34 8.39 8.08 -5.78
N TRP A 35 7.24 8.42 -6.34
CA TRP A 35 6.64 7.72 -7.48
C TRP A 35 6.27 8.70 -8.60
N THR A 36 6.14 8.17 -9.82
CA THR A 36 5.71 8.91 -11.00
C THR A 36 4.34 8.41 -11.45
N PRO A 37 3.56 9.20 -12.21
CA PRO A 37 2.28 8.75 -12.75
C PRO A 37 2.39 7.38 -13.45
N ALA A 38 1.35 6.54 -13.29
CA ALA A 38 1.29 5.14 -13.73
C ALA A 38 2.21 4.15 -12.98
N ALA A 39 2.93 4.57 -11.94
CA ALA A 39 3.53 3.65 -10.98
C ALA A 39 2.44 2.84 -10.26
N HIS A 40 2.82 1.68 -9.74
CA HIS A 40 1.97 0.83 -8.93
C HIS A 40 2.82 0.13 -7.86
N ILE A 41 2.15 -0.38 -6.83
CA ILE A 41 2.76 -1.20 -5.80
C ILE A 41 2.13 -2.60 -5.80
N ASP A 42 2.91 -3.57 -5.36
CA ASP A 42 2.43 -4.92 -5.05
C ASP A 42 2.29 -5.08 -3.55
N LEU A 43 1.05 -5.28 -3.07
CA LEU A 43 0.79 -5.56 -1.66
C LEU A 43 0.84 -7.06 -1.39
N HIS A 44 1.71 -7.44 -0.46
CA HIS A 44 1.81 -8.78 0.07
C HIS A 44 0.85 -8.92 1.25
N LEU A 45 -0.21 -9.70 1.08
CA LEU A 45 -1.24 -9.91 2.10
C LEU A 45 -0.88 -11.10 3.00
N PRO A 46 -1.30 -11.09 4.28
CA PRO A 46 -1.01 -12.18 5.22
C PRO A 46 -1.51 -13.56 4.77
N CYS A 47 -2.52 -13.61 3.90
CA CYS A 47 -3.03 -14.85 3.31
C CYS A 47 -2.16 -15.41 2.17
N GLY A 48 -0.97 -14.86 1.94
CA GLY A 48 -0.03 -15.30 0.90
C GLY A 48 -0.34 -14.77 -0.50
N LEU A 49 -1.34 -13.90 -0.64
CA LEU A 49 -1.69 -13.27 -1.91
C LEU A 49 -0.85 -12.02 -2.16
N ILE A 50 -0.46 -11.83 -3.41
CA ILE A 50 0.10 -10.56 -3.90
C ILE A 50 -0.96 -9.89 -4.78
N ARG A 51 -1.19 -8.59 -4.57
CA ARG A 51 -2.14 -7.79 -5.35
C ARG A 51 -1.53 -6.45 -5.74
N GLN A 52 -1.65 -6.14 -7.02
CA GLN A 52 -1.18 -4.87 -7.58
C GLN A 52 -2.23 -3.78 -7.38
N TYR A 53 -1.80 -2.61 -6.91
CA TYR A 53 -2.61 -1.39 -6.81
C TYR A 53 -1.89 -0.23 -7.50
N PRO A 54 -2.57 0.49 -8.42
CA PRO A 54 -2.04 1.70 -9.04
C PRO A 54 -2.02 2.90 -8.08
#